data_AF-A0A497PUQ4-F1
#
_entry.id   AF-A0A497PUQ4-F1
#
_cell.length_a   1.000
_cell.length_b   1.000
_cell.length_c   1.000
_cell.angle_alpha   90.00
_cell.angle_beta   90.00
_cell.angle_gamma   90.00
#
_symmetry.space_group_name_H-M   'P 1'
#
loop_
_entity.id
_entity.type
_entity.pdbx_description
1 polymer ?
#
loop_
_entity_poly.entity_id
_entity_poly.type
_entity_poly.pdbx_seq_one_letter_code
_entity_poly.pdbx_strand_id
1 'polypeptide(L)' 'MYCGALEQQSRETRFVTGKAADGSLEFRPREDMCSLAEVANHLTQIPKMDYKFFASVIQTFEQGQEMEKSL' A
#
# COMPACT_ATOMS: atom_id res chain seq x y z
N MET A 1 5.34 9.78 14.16
CA MET A 1 4.00 10.05 13.58
C MET A 1 4.14 10.17 12.07
N TYR A 2 3.89 9.09 11.33
CA TYR A 2 3.97 9.04 9.86
C TYR A 2 2.58 8.96 9.19
N CYS A 3 1.51 9.13 9.99
CA CYS A 3 0.13 8.78 9.62
C CYS A 3 -0.49 9.71 8.58
N GLY A 4 -0.29 11.02 8.68
CA GLY A 4 -0.93 12.00 7.80
C GLY A 4 -0.45 11.96 6.34
N ALA A 5 0.82 11.58 6.11
CA ALA A 5 1.37 11.48 4.76
C ALA A 5 0.79 10.28 3.98
N LEU A 6 0.62 9.13 4.64
CA LEU A 6 0.03 7.94 4.04
C LEU A 6 -1.46 8.12 3.75
N GLU A 7 -2.20 8.77 4.65
CA GLU A 7 -3.61 9.11 4.42
C GLU A 7 -3.78 10.06 3.22
N GLN A 8 -2.92 11.08 3.13
CA GLN A 8 -2.88 12.00 2.00
C GLN A 8 -2.60 11.25 0.68
N GLN A 9 -1.55 10.41 0.64
CA GLN A 9 -1.21 9.63 -0.56
C GLN A 9 -2.28 8.62 -0.93
N SER A 10 -2.95 8.00 0.05
CA SER A 10 -4.08 7.10 -0.20
C SER A 10 -5.27 7.85 -0.81
N ARG A 11 -5.54 9.07 -0.33
CA ARG A 11 -6.62 9.91 -0.84
C ARG A 11 -6.35 10.39 -2.27
N GLU A 12 -5.14 10.83 -2.56
CA GLU A 12 -4.71 11.23 -3.91
C GLU A 12 -4.75 10.05 -4.88
N THR A 13 -4.27 8.87 -4.44
CA THR A 13 -4.37 7.63 -5.19
C THR A 13 -5.82 7.29 -5.55
N ARG A 14 -6.74 7.31 -4.59
CA ARG A 14 -8.17 7.03 -4.84
C ARG A 14 -8.81 8.06 -5.77
N PHE A 15 -8.41 9.33 -5.69
CA PHE A 15 -8.91 10.37 -6.59
C PHE A 15 -8.46 10.11 -8.03
N VAL A 16 -7.17 9.82 -8.24
CA VAL A 16 -6.61 9.53 -9.56
C VAL A 16 -7.23 8.26 -10.15
N THR A 17 -7.28 7.16 -9.39
CA THR A 17 -7.87 5.90 -9.86
C THR A 17 -9.39 6.00 -10.07
N GLY A 18 -10.09 6.77 -9.24
CA GLY A 18 -11.52 7.02 -9.38
C GLY A 18 -11.88 7.82 -10.63
N LYS A 19 -11.05 8.79 -11.03
CA LYS A 19 -11.19 9.49 -12.32
C LYS A 19 -10.84 8.62 -13.52
N ALA A 20 -10.06 7.59 -13.28
CA ALA A 20 -9.66 6.60 -14.26
C ALA A 20 -10.71 5.49 -14.48
N ALA A 21 -11.75 5.40 -13.65
CA ALA A 21 -12.80 4.38 -13.75
C ALA A 21 -13.60 4.47 -15.06
N ASP A 22 -13.69 5.66 -15.65
CA ASP A 22 -14.34 5.90 -16.95
C ASP A 22 -13.34 5.82 -18.12
N GLY A 23 -12.05 5.63 -17.83
CA GLY A 23 -10.95 5.55 -18.78
C GLY A 23 -10.57 4.11 -19.14
N SER A 24 -9.88 3.94 -20.27
CA SER A 24 -9.32 2.63 -20.63
C SER A 24 -8.25 2.22 -19.62
N LEU A 25 -8.39 1.04 -19.02
CA LEU A 25 -7.37 0.45 -18.13
C LEU A 25 -6.03 0.18 -18.86
N GLU A 26 -6.08 0.05 -20.18
CA GLU A 26 -4.92 -0.07 -21.07
C GLU A 26 -4.30 1.28 -21.43
N PHE A 27 -4.85 2.39 -20.92
CA PHE A 27 -4.27 3.71 -21.15
C PHE A 27 -2.84 3.75 -20.63
N ARG A 28 -1.94 4.15 -21.53
CA ARG A 28 -0.54 4.41 -21.26
C ARG A 28 -0.24 5.85 -21.66
N PRO A 29 0.31 6.68 -20.76
CA PRO A 29 0.73 8.04 -21.13
C PRO A 29 1.82 8.03 -22.23
N ARG A 30 2.66 6.98 -22.22
CA ARG A 30 3.65 6.65 -23.25
C ARG A 30 3.82 5.14 -23.31
N GLU A 31 4.25 4.59 -24.45
CA GLU A 31 4.40 3.13 -24.63
C GLU A 31 5.37 2.47 -23.64
N ASP A 32 6.38 3.20 -23.18
CA ASP A 32 7.40 2.77 -22.20
C ASP A 32 6.94 2.88 -20.74
N MET A 33 5.76 3.43 -20.49
CA MET A 33 5.21 3.63 -19.15
C MET A 33 4.19 2.55 -18.79
N CYS A 34 4.03 2.35 -17.48
CA CYS A 34 3.00 1.47 -16.95
C CYS A 34 1.61 1.92 -17.40
N SER A 35 0.75 0.95 -17.69
CA SER A 35 -0.66 1.20 -17.89
C SER A 35 -1.34 1.60 -16.58
N LEU A 36 -2.48 2.23 -16.71
CA LEU A 36 -3.32 2.59 -15.57
C LEU A 36 -3.68 1.37 -14.70
N ALA A 37 -3.91 0.20 -15.30
CA ALA A 37 -4.12 -1.06 -14.59
C ALA A 37 -2.91 -1.50 -13.77
N GLU A 38 -1.71 -1.40 -14.35
CA GLU A 38 -0.46 -1.76 -13.68
C GLU A 38 -0.19 -0.84 -12.48
N VAL A 39 -0.43 0.47 -12.64
CA VAL A 39 -0.30 1.46 -11.57
C VAL A 39 -1.32 1.19 -10.45
N ALA A 40 -2.59 0.95 -10.79
CA ALA A 40 -3.63 0.64 -9.82
C ALA A 40 -3.29 -0.64 -9.03
N ASN A 41 -2.85 -1.69 -9.72
CA ASN A 41 -2.44 -2.94 -9.09
C ASN A 41 -1.26 -2.71 -8.14
N HIS A 42 -0.24 -1.97 -8.57
CA HIS A 42 0.93 -1.65 -7.75
C HIS A 42 0.54 -0.89 -6.46
N LEU A 43 -0.37 0.09 -6.57
CA LEU A 43 -0.87 0.86 -5.43
C LEU A 43 -1.70 0.03 -4.45
N THR A 44 -2.34 -1.06 -4.89
CA THR A 44 -3.03 -2.00 -3.97
C THR A 44 -2.09 -2.99 -3.29
N GLN A 45 -0.92 -3.26 -3.90
CA GLN A 45 0.03 -4.24 -3.38
C GLN A 45 0.96 -3.65 -2.33
N ILE A 46 1.41 -2.39 -2.50
CA ILE A 46 2.33 -1.73 -1.57
C ILE A 46 1.78 -1.72 -0.12
N PRO A 47 0.53 -1.26 0.15
CA PRO A 47 0.00 -1.27 1.51
C PRO A 47 -0.17 -2.67 2.09
N LYS A 48 -0.42 -3.68 1.25
CA LYS A 48 -0.54 -5.09 1.69
C LYS A 48 0.82 -5.68 2.08
N MET A 49 1.89 -5.31 1.36
CA MET A 49 3.25 -5.75 1.70
C MET A 49 3.74 -5.07 2.96
N ASP A 50 3.54 -3.76 3.06
CA ASP A 50 3.93 -2.98 4.25
C ASP A 50 3.17 -3.46 5.49
N TYR A 51 1.86 -3.71 5.38
CA TYR A 51 1.06 -4.27 6.49
C TYR A 51 1.60 -5.63 6.94
N LYS A 52 1.92 -6.54 6.02
CA LYS A 52 2.49 -7.85 6.38
C LYS A 52 3.82 -7.71 7.12
N PHE A 53 4.66 -6.76 6.70
CA PHE A 53 5.95 -6.50 7.32
C PHE A 53 5.78 -5.91 8.73
N PHE A 54 4.93 -4.89 8.89
CA PHE A 54 4.66 -4.30 10.20
C PHE A 54 3.96 -5.28 11.15
N ALA A 55 3.03 -6.09 10.64
CA ALA A 55 2.35 -7.11 11.42
C ALA A 55 3.32 -8.19 11.92
N SER A 56 4.28 -8.63 11.11
CA SER A 56 5.28 -9.62 11.56
C SER A 56 6.23 -9.04 12.62
N VAL A 57 6.59 -7.76 12.49
CA VAL A 57 7.42 -7.05 13.48
C VAL A 57 6.67 -6.93 14.82
N ILE A 58 5.38 -6.58 14.80
CA ILE A 58 4.53 -6.51 15.99
C ILE A 58 4.41 -7.89 16.65
N GLN A 59 4.11 -8.93 15.87
CA GLN A 59 3.97 -10.28 16.39
C GLN A 59 5.26 -10.79 17.05
N THR A 60 6.42 -10.49 16.45
CA THR A 60 7.73 -10.86 16.99
C THR A 60 8.02 -10.14 18.30
N PHE A 61 7.64 -8.86 18.39
CA PHE A 61 7.77 -8.07 19.61
C PHE A 61 6.88 -8.59 20.74
N GLU A 62 5.61 -8.91 20.44
CA GLU A 62 4.67 -9.48 21.41
C GLU A 62 5.14 -10.83 21.94
N GLN A 63 5.63 -11.72 21.06
CA GLN A 63 6.21 -13.00 21.47
C GLN A 63 7.45 -12.84 22.36
N GLY A 64 8.31 -11.87 22.07
CA GLY A 64 9.45 -11.54 22.92
C GLY A 64 9.03 -11.09 24.32
N GLN A 65 7.99 -10.26 24.42
CA GLN A 65 7.45 -9.82 25.71
C GLN A 65 6.77 -10.94 26.51
N GLU A 66 6.06 -11.85 25.85
CA GLU A 66 5.49 -13.02 26.52
C GLU A 66 6.58 -13.94 27.08
N MET A 67 7.67 -14.13 26.32
CA MET A 67 8.82 -14.90 26.78
C MET A 67 9.52 -14.23 27.97
N GLU A 68 9.74 -12.91 27.95
CA GLU A 68 10.29 -12.17 29.09
C GLU A 68 9.43 -12.25 30.34
N LYS A 69 8.10 -12.25 30.22
CA LYS A 69 7.19 -12.43 31.37
C LYS A 69 7.19 -13.84 31.94
N SER A 70 7.67 -14.82 31.17
CA SER A 70 7.75 -16.23 31.56
C SER A 70 9.10 -16.61 32.21
N LEU A 71 10.04 -15.67 32.27
CA LEU A 71 11.33 -15.76 32.99
C LEU A 71 11.22 -15.13 34.38
#